data_AF-A0A538QGA7-F1
#
_entry.id   AF-A0A538QGA7-F1
#
_cell.length_a   1.000
_cell.length_b   1.000
_cell.length_c   1.000
_cell.angle_alpha   90.00
_cell.angle_beta   90.00
_cell.angle_gamma   90.00
#
_symmetry.space_group_name_H-M   'P 1'
#
loop_
_entity.id
_entity.type
_entity.pdbx_description
1 polymer ?
#
loop_
_entity_poly.entity_id
_entity_poly.type
_entity_poly.pdbx_seq_one_letter_code
_entity_poly.pdbx_strand_id
1 'polypeptide(L)'
;MRGLVGFAVVFVVGCVPRPSEPPDDPWAGPPVVSNPPHPGCQSDASCASGQVCARTGACLAPDQVRAIHVSWTVSGMPASSTSCASAPDLQIELDSTSGSGHLAYLPLPCVEGRFSVDKAPISIDKVSLGRAYGGSGWQSAKIDPVTGEASLDLPY
;
A
#
# COMPACT_ATOMS: atom_id res chain seq x y z
N MET A 1 -64.13 11.35 -18.01
CA MET A 1 -62.89 12.13 -18.21
C MET A 1 -62.53 12.79 -16.89
N ARG A 2 -61.57 12.26 -16.13
CA ARG A 2 -61.06 12.86 -14.89
C ARG A 2 -59.54 12.94 -15.04
N GLY A 3 -59.02 14.16 -15.20
CA GLY A 3 -57.59 14.43 -15.32
C GLY A 3 -56.94 14.54 -13.95
N LEU A 4 -55.87 13.78 -13.73
CA LEU A 4 -54.98 13.89 -12.57
C LEU A 4 -53.86 14.87 -12.93
N VAL A 5 -53.83 16.00 -12.24
CA VAL A 5 -52.75 17.00 -12.31
C VAL A 5 -51.68 16.57 -11.29
N GLY A 6 -50.55 16.08 -11.79
CA GLY A 6 -49.38 15.76 -10.97
C GLY A 6 -48.48 16.98 -10.82
N PHE A 7 -48.30 17.46 -9.60
CA PHE A 7 -47.30 18.47 -9.24
C PHE A 7 -45.91 17.83 -9.17
N ALA A 8 -44.97 18.32 -9.98
CA ALA A 8 -43.56 17.97 -9.89
C ALA A 8 -42.88 18.85 -8.82
N VAL A 9 -42.36 18.22 -7.77
CA VAL A 9 -41.52 18.86 -6.75
C VAL A 9 -40.06 18.75 -7.21
N VAL A 10 -39.42 19.89 -7.49
CA VAL A 10 -38.00 19.97 -7.86
C VAL A 10 -37.19 20.24 -6.59
N PHE A 11 -36.39 19.28 -6.16
CA PHE A 11 -35.41 19.45 -5.09
C PHE A 11 -34.11 19.98 -5.69
N VAL A 12 -33.75 21.22 -5.36
CA VAL A 12 -32.46 21.81 -5.71
C VAL A 12 -31.44 21.35 -4.67
N VAL A 13 -30.66 20.33 -5.00
CA VAL A 13 -29.53 19.86 -4.17
C VAL A 13 -28.35 20.80 -4.39
N GLY A 14 -28.13 21.72 -3.45
CA GLY A 14 -26.95 22.58 -3.44
C GLY A 14 -25.72 21.81 -2.97
N CYS A 15 -24.67 21.76 -3.80
CA CYS A 15 -23.38 21.19 -3.43
C CYS A 15 -22.64 22.14 -2.48
N VAL A 16 -22.47 21.74 -1.22
CA VAL A 16 -21.53 22.39 -0.29
C VAL A 16 -20.16 21.75 -0.48
N PRO A 17 -19.11 22.49 -0.87
CA PRO A 17 -17.76 21.94 -0.96
C PRO A 17 -17.27 21.56 0.44
N ARG A 18 -17.04 20.27 0.66
CA ARG A 18 -16.42 19.74 1.88
C ARG A 18 -14.94 20.17 1.90
N PRO A 19 -14.41 20.67 3.03
CA PRO A 19 -12.97 20.81 3.21
C PRO A 19 -12.31 19.46 2.95
N SER A 20 -11.31 19.43 2.09
CA SER A 20 -10.52 18.24 1.80
C SER A 20 -9.65 17.94 3.03
N GLU A 21 -10.14 17.10 3.93
CA GLU A 21 -9.31 16.41 4.91
C GLU A 21 -8.24 15.62 4.12
N PRO A 22 -6.94 15.75 4.45
CA PRO A 22 -5.95 14.83 3.91
C PRO A 22 -6.39 13.42 4.30
N PRO A 23 -6.44 12.45 3.38
CA PRO A 23 -6.88 11.10 3.70
C PRO A 23 -5.96 10.55 4.79
N ASP A 24 -6.52 10.34 5.99
CA ASP A 24 -5.94 9.44 6.98
C ASP A 24 -5.83 8.09 6.28
N ASP A 25 -4.64 7.73 5.79
CA ASP A 25 -4.41 6.51 5.04
C ASP A 25 -4.59 5.29 5.98
N PRO A 26 -5.72 4.58 5.96
CA PRO A 26 -6.03 3.55 6.96
C PRO A 26 -5.33 2.20 6.70
N TRP A 27 -4.58 2.07 5.60
CA TRP A 27 -4.43 0.77 4.92
C TRP A 27 -3.10 0.03 5.11
N ALA A 28 -2.20 0.49 5.98
CA ALA A 28 -1.06 -0.33 6.38
C ALA A 28 -0.91 -0.29 7.90
N GLY A 29 -1.21 -1.41 8.56
CA GLY A 29 -0.71 -1.65 9.91
C GLY A 29 0.81 -1.47 9.95
N PRO A 30 1.42 -1.18 11.11
CA PRO A 30 2.86 -0.98 11.20
C PRO A 30 3.59 -2.21 10.62
N PRO A 31 4.67 -2.01 9.83
CA PRO A 31 5.46 -3.12 9.33
C PRO A 31 5.93 -3.98 10.49
N VAL A 32 5.95 -5.30 10.28
CA VAL A 32 6.54 -6.23 11.24
C VAL A 32 8.05 -6.16 11.06
N VAL A 33 8.69 -5.22 11.77
CA VAL A 33 10.13 -5.05 11.71
C VAL A 33 10.78 -6.20 12.48
N SER A 34 11.46 -7.10 11.77
CA SER A 34 12.10 -8.30 12.34
C SER A 34 13.36 -8.00 13.17
N ASN A 35 13.72 -6.73 13.37
CA ASN A 35 14.89 -6.33 14.16
C ASN A 35 14.48 -5.43 15.36
N PRO A 36 14.88 -5.75 16.61
CA PRO A 36 14.58 -4.98 17.83
C PRO A 36 15.13 -3.54 17.79
N PRO A 37 14.71 -2.65 18.73
CA PRO A 37 14.61 -1.21 18.51
C PRO A 37 15.98 -0.58 18.32
N HIS A 38 16.34 -0.29 17.07
CA HIS A 38 17.14 0.90 16.81
C HIS A 38 16.38 2.12 17.36
N PRO A 39 17.06 3.18 17.82
CA PRO A 39 16.43 4.46 18.16
C PRO A 39 15.97 5.15 16.86
N GLY A 40 15.05 4.50 16.15
CA GLY A 40 14.42 5.03 14.97
C GLY A 40 13.42 6.11 15.34
N CYS A 41 13.04 6.90 14.35
CA CYS A 41 11.93 7.82 14.46
C CYS A 41 10.60 7.06 14.42
N GLN A 42 9.56 7.65 15.03
CA GLN A 42 8.17 7.19 14.89
C GLN A 42 7.32 8.19 14.08
N SER A 43 7.85 9.40 13.89
CA SER A 43 7.21 10.49 13.16
C SER A 43 8.28 11.44 12.65
N ASP A 44 7.94 12.28 11.66
CA ASP A 44 8.86 13.30 11.12
C ASP A 44 9.37 14.25 12.21
N ALA A 45 8.56 14.52 13.25
CA ALA A 45 8.93 15.37 14.38
C ALA A 45 10.03 14.79 15.27
N SER A 46 10.29 13.48 15.17
CA SER A 46 11.41 12.82 15.87
C SER A 46 12.75 13.02 15.14
N CYS A 47 12.74 13.57 13.92
CA CYS A 47 13.92 13.77 13.09
C CYS A 47 14.43 15.21 13.17
N ALA A 48 15.68 15.41 12.73
CA ALA A 48 16.22 16.75 12.60
C ALA A 48 15.43 17.57 11.55
N SER A 49 15.49 18.90 11.66
CA SER A 49 14.81 19.80 10.73
C SER A 49 15.15 19.47 9.27
N GLY A 50 14.11 19.27 8.46
CA GLY A 50 14.24 18.96 7.03
C GLY A 50 14.41 17.48 6.71
N GLN A 51 14.36 16.58 7.70
CA GLN A 51 14.29 15.14 7.50
C GLN A 51 12.86 14.62 7.68
N VAL A 52 12.59 13.44 7.12
CA VAL A 52 11.34 12.70 7.29
C VAL A 52 11.62 11.34 7.89
N CYS A 53 10.64 10.82 8.61
CA CYS A 53 10.72 9.49 9.17
C CYS A 53 10.32 8.46 8.12
N ALA A 54 11.32 7.74 7.59
CA ALA A 54 11.08 6.64 6.67
C ALA A 54 10.38 5.48 7.37
N ARG A 55 9.70 4.63 6.61
CA ARG A 55 8.96 3.47 7.17
C ARG A 55 9.85 2.40 7.80
N THR A 56 11.14 2.45 7.54
CA THR A 56 12.17 1.65 8.25
C THR A 56 12.54 2.21 9.63
N GLY A 57 11.98 3.35 10.02
CA GLY A 57 12.32 4.08 11.25
C GLY A 57 13.58 4.96 11.12
N ALA A 58 14.16 5.10 9.92
CA ALA A 58 15.31 5.97 9.71
C ALA A 58 14.89 7.42 9.41
N CYS A 59 15.61 8.40 9.96
CA CYS A 59 15.49 9.79 9.54
C CYS A 59 16.28 10.02 8.26
N LEU A 60 15.59 10.29 7.16
CA LEU A 60 16.17 10.48 5.83
C LEU A 60 15.80 11.85 5.26
N ALA A 61 16.58 12.34 4.31
CA ALA A 61 16.18 13.52 3.55
C ALA A 61 14.95 13.20 2.67
N PRO A 62 14.09 14.19 2.34
CA PRO A 62 12.87 13.95 1.56
C PRO A 62 13.14 13.35 0.16
N ASP A 63 14.30 13.62 -0.43
CA ASP A 63 14.75 13.06 -1.71
C ASP A 63 15.34 11.64 -1.60
N GLN A 64 15.50 11.12 -0.38
CA GLN A 64 15.96 9.75 -0.08
C GLN A 64 14.82 8.80 0.26
N VAL A 65 13.58 9.25 0.16
CA VAL A 65 12.39 8.41 0.30
C VAL A 65 11.47 8.56 -0.90
N ARG A 66 10.63 7.56 -1.14
CA ARG A 66 9.56 7.61 -2.15
C ARG A 66 8.32 6.84 -1.71
N ALA A 67 7.21 7.10 -2.39
CA ALA A 67 6.07 6.19 -2.34
C ALA A 67 6.37 4.95 -3.17
N ILE A 68 5.88 3.80 -2.72
CA ILE A 68 5.86 2.55 -3.48
C ILE A 68 4.42 2.13 -3.64
N HIS A 69 4.03 1.78 -4.86
CA HIS A 69 2.71 1.28 -5.22
C HIS A 69 2.88 -0.10 -5.84
N VAL A 70 2.22 -1.09 -5.24
CA VAL A 70 2.29 -2.48 -5.66
C VAL A 70 0.89 -2.90 -6.06
N SER A 71 0.73 -3.44 -7.26
CA SER A 71 -0.51 -4.07 -7.71
C SER A 71 -0.27 -5.55 -8.01
N TRP A 72 -1.31 -6.37 -7.91
CA TRP A 72 -1.21 -7.76 -8.33
C TRP A 72 -2.46 -8.30 -9.01
N THR A 73 -2.23 -9.26 -9.90
CA THR A 73 -3.23 -10.18 -10.43
C THR A 73 -2.99 -11.58 -9.90
N VAL A 74 -3.95 -12.46 -10.16
CA VAL A 74 -3.94 -13.85 -9.75
C VAL A 74 -4.27 -14.69 -11.00
N SER A 75 -3.25 -15.35 -11.54
CA SER A 75 -3.29 -16.08 -12.81
C SER A 75 -3.83 -15.23 -13.97
N GLY A 76 -3.36 -13.99 -14.05
CA GLY A 76 -3.80 -12.97 -15.02
C GLY A 76 -5.19 -12.38 -14.75
N MET A 77 -5.91 -12.84 -13.73
CA MET A 77 -7.22 -12.30 -13.34
C MET A 77 -7.07 -11.21 -12.27
N PRO A 78 -7.95 -10.20 -12.25
CA PRO A 78 -8.01 -9.27 -11.12
C PRO A 78 -8.15 -10.00 -9.79
N ALA A 79 -7.52 -9.47 -8.73
CA ALA A 79 -7.73 -9.97 -7.39
C ALA A 79 -9.21 -9.81 -6.99
N SER A 80 -9.79 -10.87 -6.43
CA SER A 80 -11.19 -10.95 -6.05
C SER A 80 -11.37 -12.07 -5.03
N SER A 81 -12.52 -12.17 -4.38
CA SER A 81 -12.81 -13.30 -3.48
C SER A 81 -12.66 -14.66 -4.16
N THR A 82 -12.94 -14.73 -5.47
CA THR A 82 -12.87 -15.98 -6.25
C THR A 82 -11.43 -16.35 -6.61
N SER A 83 -10.67 -15.41 -7.19
CA SER A 83 -9.28 -15.66 -7.57
C SER A 83 -8.38 -15.82 -6.34
N CYS A 84 -8.67 -15.12 -5.25
CA CYS A 84 -7.92 -15.21 -4.00
C CYS A 84 -8.32 -16.39 -3.09
N ALA A 85 -9.27 -17.25 -3.48
CA ALA A 85 -9.79 -18.30 -2.61
C ALA A 85 -8.71 -19.28 -2.11
N SER A 86 -7.66 -19.48 -2.91
CA SER A 86 -6.53 -20.37 -2.57
C SER A 86 -5.49 -19.69 -1.66
N ALA A 87 -5.53 -18.37 -1.51
CA ALA A 87 -4.56 -17.55 -0.80
C ALA A 87 -5.21 -16.27 -0.22
N PRO A 88 -6.09 -16.40 0.78
CA PRO A 88 -6.78 -15.25 1.37
C PRO A 88 -5.82 -14.29 2.09
N ASP A 89 -4.74 -14.85 2.66
CA ASP A 89 -3.76 -14.13 3.47
C ASP A 89 -2.39 -14.07 2.76
N LEU A 90 -2.02 -12.88 2.30
CA LEU A 90 -0.73 -12.62 1.68
C LEU A 90 0.26 -12.03 2.68
N GLN A 91 1.53 -12.14 2.35
CA GLN A 91 2.64 -11.39 2.92
C GLN A 91 3.35 -10.66 1.79
N ILE A 92 3.64 -9.38 2.00
CA ILE A 92 4.51 -8.61 1.12
C ILE A 92 5.82 -8.28 1.84
N GLU A 93 6.91 -8.37 1.09
CA GLU A 93 8.24 -7.97 1.52
C GLU A 93 8.78 -6.94 0.54
N LEU A 94 9.29 -5.83 1.07
CA LEU A 94 9.99 -4.80 0.33
C LEU A 94 11.45 -4.83 0.75
N ASP A 95 12.32 -5.13 -0.21
CA ASP A 95 13.74 -5.36 0.03
C ASP A 95 14.61 -4.39 -0.76
N SER A 96 15.80 -4.15 -0.22
CA SER A 96 16.94 -3.68 -1.01
C SER A 96 17.77 -4.86 -1.50
N THR A 97 18.05 -4.93 -2.81
CA THR A 97 19.02 -5.89 -3.36
C THR A 97 20.44 -5.72 -2.78
N SER A 98 20.75 -4.53 -2.25
CA SER A 98 22.01 -4.24 -1.54
C SER A 98 22.02 -4.72 -0.07
N GLY A 99 20.89 -5.19 0.46
CA GLY A 99 20.74 -5.65 1.85
C GLY A 99 20.50 -4.56 2.90
N SER A 100 20.35 -3.29 2.50
CA SER A 100 20.26 -2.14 3.43
C SER A 100 18.83 -1.69 3.80
N GLY A 101 17.82 -2.53 3.62
CA GLY A 101 16.44 -2.21 3.98
C GLY A 101 15.52 -3.40 3.75
N HIS A 102 14.66 -3.66 4.72
CA HIS A 102 13.63 -4.71 4.66
C HIS A 102 12.39 -4.23 5.40
N LEU A 103 11.23 -4.35 4.75
CA LEU A 103 9.92 -4.11 5.35
C LEU A 103 9.05 -5.33 5.03
N ALA A 104 8.38 -5.89 6.02
CA ALA A 104 7.43 -6.97 5.85
C ALA A 104 6.07 -6.57 6.40
N TYR A 105 5.00 -6.88 5.65
CA TYR A 105 3.63 -6.65 6.08
C TYR A 105 2.82 -7.93 5.91
N LEU A 106 2.15 -8.34 6.98
CA LEU A 106 1.32 -9.53 7.04
C LEU A 106 0.29 -9.42 8.18
N PRO A 107 -0.91 -10.01 8.04
CA PRO A 107 -1.48 -10.52 6.80
C PRO A 107 -2.02 -9.38 5.91
N LEU A 108 -1.90 -9.53 4.60
CA LEU A 108 -2.53 -8.65 3.62
C LEU A 108 -3.73 -9.36 2.98
N PRO A 109 -4.93 -8.73 2.96
CA PRO A 109 -6.06 -9.28 2.23
C PRO A 109 -5.77 -9.34 0.73
N CYS A 110 -5.77 -10.54 0.14
CA CYS A 110 -5.48 -10.70 -1.30
C CYS A 110 -6.45 -9.89 -2.18
N VAL A 111 -7.72 -9.78 -1.76
CA VAL A 111 -8.81 -9.16 -2.53
C VAL A 111 -8.61 -7.68 -2.84
N GLU A 112 -7.73 -6.98 -2.13
CA GLU A 112 -7.43 -5.58 -2.40
C GLU A 112 -6.72 -5.40 -3.76
N GLY A 113 -5.94 -6.41 -4.20
CA GLY A 113 -5.20 -6.36 -5.47
C GLY A 113 -4.11 -5.29 -5.52
N ARG A 114 -3.87 -4.58 -4.41
CA ARG A 114 -2.92 -3.48 -4.30
C ARG A 114 -2.46 -3.23 -2.87
N PHE A 115 -1.29 -2.63 -2.75
CA PHE A 115 -0.68 -2.20 -1.50
C PHE A 115 0.20 -0.97 -1.75
N SER A 116 0.28 -0.07 -0.78
CA SER A 116 1.13 1.12 -0.88
C SER A 116 1.87 1.39 0.41
N VAL A 117 3.08 1.92 0.26
CA VAL A 117 3.93 2.40 1.37
C VAL A 117 4.43 3.78 1.00
N ASP A 118 4.08 4.77 1.80
CA ASP A 118 4.66 6.10 1.73
C ASP A 118 6.04 6.12 2.41
N LYS A 119 6.92 7.03 1.99
CA LYS A 119 8.22 7.26 2.64
C LYS A 119 9.09 6.00 2.79
N ALA A 120 9.06 5.09 1.82
CA ALA A 120 10.01 3.99 1.75
C ALA A 120 11.41 4.52 1.33
N PRO A 121 12.52 4.08 1.94
CA PRO A 121 13.85 4.45 1.47
C PRO A 121 14.06 4.12 0.00
N ILE A 122 14.72 5.00 -0.75
CA ILE A 122 14.95 4.77 -2.19
C ILE A 122 15.84 3.54 -2.48
N SER A 123 16.55 3.03 -1.47
CA SER A 123 17.38 1.81 -1.57
C SER A 123 16.55 0.53 -1.67
N ILE A 124 15.28 0.55 -1.25
CA ILE A 124 14.33 -0.54 -1.50
C ILE A 124 14.05 -0.54 -3.00
N ASP A 125 14.28 -1.66 -3.69
CA ASP A 125 14.21 -1.75 -5.16
C ASP A 125 13.54 -3.04 -5.66
N LYS A 126 13.14 -3.91 -4.74
CA LYS A 126 12.47 -5.18 -5.02
C LYS A 126 11.27 -5.35 -4.10
N VAL A 127 10.18 -5.86 -4.66
CA VAL A 127 9.03 -6.35 -3.91
C VAL A 127 8.90 -7.85 -4.10
N SER A 128 8.52 -8.57 -3.05
CA SER A 128 8.13 -9.98 -3.10
C SER A 128 6.75 -10.15 -2.47
N LEU A 129 5.87 -10.95 -3.09
CA LEU A 129 4.51 -11.19 -2.63
C LEU A 129 4.23 -12.70 -2.65
N GLY A 130 3.66 -13.23 -1.58
CA GLY A 130 3.38 -14.66 -1.43
C GLY A 130 2.40 -14.94 -0.29
N ARG A 131 2.14 -16.22 0.00
CA ARG A 131 1.33 -16.63 1.15
C ARG A 131 2.15 -16.49 2.43
N ALA A 132 1.56 -15.92 3.49
CA ALA A 132 2.27 -15.66 4.75
C ALA A 132 2.75 -16.93 5.47
N TYR A 133 2.04 -18.06 5.33
CA TYR A 133 2.28 -19.28 6.11
C TYR A 133 2.27 -20.56 5.27
N GLY A 134 2.93 -20.57 4.11
CA GLY A 134 2.99 -21.78 3.27
C GLY A 134 4.00 -21.64 2.15
N GLY A 135 5.08 -22.41 2.23
CA GLY A 135 6.18 -22.37 1.26
C GLY A 135 5.76 -22.71 -0.17
N SER A 136 6.46 -22.08 -1.12
CA SER A 136 6.22 -21.99 -2.58
C SER A 136 5.17 -20.95 -3.02
N GLY A 137 5.36 -20.36 -4.21
CA GLY A 137 4.42 -19.38 -4.79
C GLY A 137 4.74 -17.90 -4.55
N TRP A 138 5.95 -17.58 -4.06
CA TRP A 138 6.41 -16.20 -4.05
C TRP A 138 6.65 -15.70 -5.46
N GLN A 139 6.20 -14.48 -5.73
CA GLN A 139 6.54 -13.72 -6.91
C GLN A 139 7.34 -12.50 -6.50
N SER A 140 8.28 -12.09 -7.34
CA SER A 140 9.06 -10.87 -7.11
C SER A 140 9.07 -10.00 -8.35
N ALA A 141 9.09 -8.70 -8.13
CA ALA A 141 9.24 -7.70 -9.17
C ALA A 141 10.23 -6.61 -8.73
N LYS A 142 10.87 -5.96 -9.71
CA LYS A 142 11.60 -4.72 -9.45
C LYS A 142 10.61 -3.58 -9.31
N ILE A 143 10.93 -2.65 -8.41
CA ILE A 143 10.19 -1.40 -8.28
C ILE A 143 10.78 -0.40 -9.28
N ASP A 144 9.92 0.26 -10.05
CA ASP A 144 10.34 1.34 -10.93
C ASP A 144 10.99 2.47 -10.10
N PRO A 145 12.25 2.85 -10.38
CA PRO A 145 12.97 3.80 -9.55
C PRO A 145 12.46 5.24 -9.68
N VAL A 146 11.68 5.55 -10.72
CA VAL A 146 11.12 6.87 -11.00
C VAL A 146 9.71 7.00 -10.44
N THR A 147 8.85 6.02 -10.73
CA THR A 147 7.42 6.08 -10.34
C THR A 147 7.12 5.41 -9.00
N GLY A 148 7.97 4.47 -8.56
CA GLY A 148 7.70 3.65 -7.39
C GLY A 148 6.72 2.49 -7.64
N GLU A 149 6.35 2.23 -8.90
CA GLU A 149 5.37 1.21 -9.26
C GLU A 149 5.99 -0.19 -9.36
N ALA A 150 5.22 -1.21 -8.98
CA ALA A 150 5.53 -2.62 -9.23
C ALA A 150 4.24 -3.42 -9.47
N SER A 151 4.32 -4.40 -10.38
CA SER A 151 3.20 -5.30 -10.67
C SER A 151 3.65 -6.76 -10.61
N LEU A 152 2.82 -7.61 -10.00
CA LEU A 152 3.05 -9.05 -9.87
C LEU A 152 1.85 -9.83 -10.40
N ASP A 153 2.09 -11.04 -10.89
CA ASP A 153 1.01 -11.99 -11.23
C ASP A 153 1.22 -13.28 -10.45
N LEU A 154 0.34 -13.54 -9.49
CA LEU A 154 0.42 -14.68 -8.58
C LEU A 154 -0.09 -15.96 -9.27
N PRO A 155 0.51 -17.14 -9.02
CA PRO A 155 0.25 -18.33 -9.84
C PRO A 155 -0.95 -19.20 -9.44
N TYR A 156 -1.80 -18.79 -8.49
CA TYR A 156 -2.74 -19.67 -7.78
C TYR A 156 -4.20 -19.23 -7.78
#